data_AF-A0AA39MCM0-F1
#
_entry.id   AF-A0AA39MCM0-F1
#
_cell.length_a   1.000
_cell.length_b   1.000
_cell.length_c   1.000
_cell.angle_alpha   90.00
_cell.angle_beta   90.00
_cell.angle_gamma   90.00
#
_symmetry.space_group_name_H-M   'P 1'
#
loop_
_entity.id
_entity.type
_entity.pdbx_description
1 polymer ?
#
loop_
_entity_poly.entity_id
_entity_poly.type
_entity_poly.pdbx_seq_one_letter_code
_entity_poly.pdbx_strand_id
1 'polypeptide(L)'
;MAAEESVCADGLSYGNDIVFVVVMAVKTSLAMAGCPSFLFIYAKQDCPIPGMSPYYSTLIKLLKILGYTGSTYTATGWALERALATVFINSYEQKKNFLGWVLCVLATIIAMLLVAVRYVLGEYDKLLPVTMITGHSYYLSMLSQFVSAGLEVFNVLVFFIIWIITFRRLKDSERIMSSLTYKYQLRENIIATALIFPLALLHCIAYFPTALLMPVFSLRAHNEVERFKAIAYTDCMPIYFVALPALLWWRNGAQKNSIKKMVQSNFLGEEFANKRKEGKVETAKHFEVLDQMFQGK
;
A
#
# COMPACT_ATOMS: atom_id res chain seq x y z
N MET A 1 -20.69 3.31 37.10
CA MET A 1 -19.81 2.99 38.25
C MET A 1 -19.36 1.53 38.26
N ALA A 2 -20.16 0.52 38.64
CA ALA A 2 -19.65 -0.87 38.72
C ALA A 2 -19.06 -1.43 37.39
N ALA A 3 -19.65 -1.07 36.24
CA ALA A 3 -19.12 -1.46 34.92
C ALA A 3 -17.83 -0.73 34.52
N GLU A 4 -17.61 0.49 35.01
CA GLU A 4 -16.38 1.27 34.72
C GLU A 4 -15.21 0.78 35.56
N GLU A 5 -15.46 0.38 36.81
CA GLU A 5 -14.44 -0.21 37.68
C GLU A 5 -13.90 -1.52 37.11
N SER A 6 -14.75 -2.35 36.52
CA SER A 6 -14.34 -3.59 35.84
C SER A 6 -13.41 -3.32 34.66
N VAL A 7 -13.78 -2.39 33.77
CA VAL A 7 -12.96 -2.07 32.57
C VAL A 7 -11.63 -1.44 32.97
N CYS A 8 -11.62 -0.62 34.02
CA CYS A 8 -10.38 -0.01 34.48
C CYS A 8 -9.47 -1.00 35.23
N ALA A 9 -10.02 -1.94 35.97
CA ALA A 9 -9.25 -3.03 36.58
C ALA A 9 -8.55 -3.90 35.52
N ASP A 10 -9.27 -4.25 34.45
CA ASP A 10 -8.68 -4.94 33.29
C ASP A 10 -7.63 -4.03 32.63
N GLY A 11 -7.96 -2.75 32.45
CA GLY A 11 -7.09 -1.65 32.01
C GLY A 11 -5.73 -1.63 32.71
N LEU A 12 -5.74 -1.66 34.04
CA LEU A 12 -4.54 -1.65 34.89
C LEU A 12 -3.68 -2.89 34.68
N SER A 13 -4.29 -4.05 34.39
CA SER A 13 -3.53 -5.27 34.05
C SER A 13 -2.68 -5.09 32.78
N TYR A 14 -3.13 -4.29 31.81
CA TYR A 14 -2.36 -3.98 30.60
C TYR A 14 -1.26 -2.94 30.87
N GLY A 15 -1.48 -2.01 31.79
CA GLY A 15 -0.50 -0.97 32.15
C GLY A 15 0.78 -1.53 32.78
N ASN A 16 0.70 -2.69 33.43
CA ASN A 16 1.85 -3.36 34.04
C ASN A 16 2.77 -4.06 33.01
N ASP A 17 2.32 -4.21 31.76
CA ASP A 17 3.09 -4.83 30.68
C ASP A 17 3.85 -3.75 29.89
N ILE A 18 5.13 -3.54 30.25
CA ILE A 18 5.95 -2.47 29.67
C ILE A 18 6.07 -2.57 28.15
N VAL A 19 6.08 -3.79 27.60
CA VAL A 19 6.17 -4.02 26.15
C VAL A 19 4.87 -3.57 25.48
N PHE A 20 3.72 -3.90 26.08
CA PHE A 20 2.43 -3.43 25.62
C PHE A 20 2.35 -1.89 25.59
N VAL A 21 2.76 -1.23 26.68
CA VAL A 21 2.74 0.23 26.81
C VAL A 21 3.63 0.90 25.76
N VAL A 22 4.85 0.40 25.56
CA VAL A 22 5.78 0.94 24.54
C VAL A 22 5.23 0.76 23.13
N VAL A 23 4.70 -0.43 22.79
CA VAL A 23 4.11 -0.68 21.47
C VAL A 23 2.93 0.25 21.22
N MET A 24 2.02 0.39 22.18
CA MET A 24 0.88 1.31 22.05
C MET A 24 1.32 2.77 21.96
N ALA A 25 2.33 3.20 22.73
CA ALA A 25 2.87 4.56 22.66
C ALA A 25 3.50 4.87 21.30
N VAL A 26 4.25 3.93 20.71
CA VAL A 26 4.82 4.08 19.37
C VAL A 26 3.71 4.15 18.33
N LYS A 27 2.73 3.24 18.38
CA LYS A 27 1.58 3.24 17.45
C LYS A 27 0.77 4.52 17.53
N THR A 28 0.54 4.99 18.75
CA THR A 28 -0.20 6.23 18.99
C THR A 28 0.62 7.40 18.48
N SER A 29 1.93 7.47 18.73
CA SER A 29 2.81 8.52 18.16
C SER A 29 2.81 8.53 16.62
N LEU A 30 2.85 7.35 16.00
CA LEU A 30 2.80 7.18 14.55
C LEU A 30 1.43 7.56 13.96
N ALA A 31 0.34 7.27 14.68
CA ALA A 31 -1.00 7.71 14.31
C ALA A 31 -1.23 9.21 14.60
N MET A 32 -0.61 9.76 15.65
CA MET A 32 -0.74 11.14 16.11
C MET A 32 0.04 12.14 15.28
N ALA A 33 0.99 11.71 14.44
CA ALA A 33 1.47 12.54 13.34
C ALA A 33 0.31 13.04 12.44
N GLY A 34 -0.87 12.42 12.51
CA GLY A 34 -2.13 12.88 11.91
C GLY A 34 -3.24 13.37 12.87
N CYS A 35 -3.15 13.20 14.19
CA CYS A 35 -4.21 13.61 15.14
C CYS A 35 -3.67 14.02 16.53
N PRO A 36 -3.36 15.31 16.77
CA PRO A 36 -2.91 15.82 18.08
C PRO A 36 -3.96 15.73 19.20
N SER A 37 -5.23 15.46 18.87
CA SER A 37 -6.36 15.42 19.81
C SER A 37 -6.33 14.24 20.80
N PHE A 38 -5.71 13.11 20.45
CA PHE A 38 -5.68 11.94 21.36
C PHE A 38 -4.72 12.14 22.53
N LEU A 39 -3.56 12.79 22.33
CA LEU A 39 -2.59 13.01 23.40
C LEU A 39 -3.19 13.80 24.57
N PHE A 40 -4.01 14.81 24.25
CA PHE A 40 -4.65 15.67 25.25
C PHE A 40 -5.72 14.93 26.07
N ILE A 41 -6.39 13.94 25.47
CA ILE A 41 -7.42 13.13 26.13
C ILE A 41 -6.78 12.12 27.09
N TYR A 42 -5.66 11.49 26.70
CA TYR A 42 -4.99 10.48 27.53
C TYR A 42 -4.14 11.06 28.66
N ALA A 43 -3.59 12.27 28.51
CA ALA A 43 -2.69 12.85 29.51
C ALA A 43 -3.36 13.16 30.88
N LYS A 44 -4.70 13.17 30.95
CA LYS A 44 -5.46 13.55 32.15
C LYS A 44 -6.20 12.39 32.83
N GLN A 45 -6.02 11.15 32.38
CA GLN A 45 -6.79 10.02 32.91
C GLN A 45 -5.95 9.09 33.79
N ASP A 46 -6.48 8.77 34.97
CA ASP A 46 -5.85 7.83 35.91
C ASP A 46 -5.91 6.38 35.42
N CYS A 47 -6.81 6.09 34.48
CA CYS A 47 -6.95 4.77 33.87
C CYS A 47 -6.13 4.69 32.56
N PRO A 48 -5.20 3.73 32.40
CA PRO A 48 -4.38 3.61 31.19
C PRO A 48 -5.20 3.26 29.95
N ILE A 49 -6.37 2.63 30.13
CA ILE A 49 -7.31 2.30 29.04
C ILE A 49 -8.73 2.71 29.49
N PRO A 50 -9.18 3.93 29.17
CA PRO A 50 -10.54 4.35 29.48
C PRO A 50 -11.55 3.52 28.67
N GLY A 51 -12.60 3.06 29.34
CA GLY A 51 -13.79 2.61 28.65
C GLY A 51 -14.39 3.77 27.84
N MET A 52 -14.65 3.56 26.57
CA MET A 52 -15.30 4.57 25.72
C MET A 52 -16.70 4.11 25.35
N SER A 53 -17.55 5.08 24.97
CA SER A 53 -18.86 4.78 24.40
C SER A 53 -18.71 3.78 23.25
N PRO A 54 -19.48 2.68 23.23
CA PRO A 54 -19.35 1.64 22.22
C PRO A 54 -19.61 2.17 20.82
N TYR A 55 -20.47 3.18 20.66
CA TYR A 55 -20.72 3.85 19.38
C TYR A 55 -19.45 4.53 18.83
N TYR A 56 -18.73 5.26 19.69
CA TYR A 56 -17.52 5.96 19.31
C TYR A 56 -16.37 4.99 19.01
N SER A 57 -16.17 4.00 19.88
CA SER A 57 -15.17 2.93 19.68
C SER A 57 -15.41 2.17 18.37
N THR A 58 -16.66 1.73 18.14
CA THR A 58 -17.05 1.03 16.92
C THR A 58 -16.85 1.91 15.69
N LEU A 59 -17.22 3.19 15.73
CA LEU A 59 -17.04 4.10 14.60
C LEU A 59 -15.56 4.26 14.21
N ILE A 60 -14.67 4.50 15.18
CA ILE A 60 -13.22 4.61 14.92
C ILE A 60 -12.69 3.30 14.32
N LYS A 61 -13.09 2.17 14.90
CA LYS A 61 -12.65 0.86 14.43
C LYS A 61 -13.15 0.57 13.02
N LEU A 62 -14.39 0.92 12.70
CA LEU A 62 -14.96 0.78 11.36
C LEU A 62 -14.25 1.68 10.35
N LEU A 63 -13.88 2.91 10.73
CA LEU A 63 -13.08 3.79 9.88
C LEU A 63 -11.71 3.17 9.57
N LYS A 64 -11.05 2.57 10.56
CA LYS A 64 -9.81 1.82 10.38
C LYS A 64 -10.00 0.63 9.41
N ILE A 65 -11.06 -0.15 9.60
CA ILE A 65 -11.38 -1.30 8.74
C ILE A 65 -11.69 -0.85 7.31
N LEU A 66 -12.41 0.26 7.14
CA LEU A 66 -12.72 0.86 5.84
C LEU A 66 -11.43 1.20 5.09
N GLY A 67 -10.47 1.85 5.76
CA GLY A 67 -9.17 2.16 5.18
C GLY A 67 -8.42 0.91 4.71
N TYR A 68 -8.42 -0.15 5.52
CA TYR A 68 -7.70 -1.39 5.19
C TYR A 68 -8.35 -2.14 4.04
N THR A 69 -9.62 -2.50 4.21
CA THR A 69 -10.37 -3.25 3.19
C THR A 69 -10.49 -2.47 1.89
N GLY A 70 -10.74 -1.17 1.96
CA GLY A 70 -10.76 -0.28 0.81
C GLY A 70 -9.42 -0.25 0.08
N SER A 71 -8.30 -0.17 0.82
CA SER A 71 -6.97 -0.19 0.20
C SER A 71 -6.67 -1.51 -0.52
N THR A 72 -6.97 -2.66 0.10
CA THR A 72 -6.75 -3.98 -0.49
C THR A 72 -7.61 -4.17 -1.74
N TYR A 73 -8.91 -3.83 -1.68
CA TYR A 73 -9.79 -3.95 -2.85
C TYR A 73 -9.40 -3.00 -3.99
N THR A 74 -8.97 -1.78 -3.66
CA THR A 74 -8.46 -0.84 -4.67
C THR A 74 -7.17 -1.37 -5.31
N ALA A 75 -6.26 -1.94 -4.52
CA ALA A 75 -5.03 -2.57 -5.01
C ALA A 75 -5.34 -3.77 -5.93
N THR A 76 -6.35 -4.58 -5.59
CA THR A 76 -6.84 -5.65 -6.47
C THR A 76 -7.45 -5.10 -7.75
N GLY A 77 -8.21 -4.00 -7.68
CA GLY A 77 -8.68 -3.28 -8.86
C GLY A 77 -7.52 -2.86 -9.78
N TRP A 78 -6.48 -2.25 -9.22
CA TRP A 78 -5.28 -1.88 -9.99
C TRP A 78 -4.54 -3.08 -10.59
N ALA A 79 -4.40 -4.18 -9.83
CA ALA A 79 -3.78 -5.40 -10.32
C ALA A 79 -4.53 -5.98 -11.53
N LEU A 80 -5.87 -6.02 -11.44
CA LEU A 80 -6.74 -6.48 -12.54
C LEU A 80 -6.67 -5.54 -13.74
N GLU A 81 -6.73 -4.22 -13.52
CA GLU A 81 -6.60 -3.22 -14.59
C GLU A 81 -5.26 -3.38 -15.33
N ARG A 82 -4.15 -3.54 -14.60
CA ARG A 82 -2.82 -3.73 -15.19
C ARG A 82 -2.68 -5.09 -15.88
N ALA A 83 -3.30 -6.14 -15.36
CA ALA A 83 -3.35 -7.43 -16.03
C ALA A 83 -4.07 -7.32 -17.39
N LEU A 84 -5.23 -6.65 -17.40
CA LEU A 84 -6.00 -6.41 -18.63
C LEU A 84 -5.25 -5.51 -19.61
N ALA A 85 -4.58 -4.45 -19.13
CA ALA A 85 -3.73 -3.59 -19.96
C ALA A 85 -2.56 -4.36 -20.59
N THR A 86 -2.02 -5.35 -19.87
CA THR A 86 -0.92 -6.18 -20.35
C THR A 86 -1.40 -7.22 -21.38
N VAL A 87 -2.57 -7.82 -21.18
CA VAL A 87 -3.12 -8.83 -22.10
C VAL A 87 -3.72 -8.18 -23.36
N PHE A 88 -4.51 -7.11 -23.20
CA PHE A 88 -5.32 -6.51 -24.25
C PHE A 88 -4.81 -5.13 -24.69
N ILE A 89 -3.52 -5.05 -25.04
CA ILE A 89 -2.82 -3.79 -25.38
C ILE A 89 -3.61 -2.91 -26.37
N ASN A 90 -4.14 -3.50 -27.46
CA ASN A 90 -4.84 -2.74 -28.51
C ASN A 90 -6.23 -2.23 -28.08
N SER A 91 -6.99 -3.02 -27.33
CA SER A 91 -8.36 -2.66 -26.93
C SER A 91 -8.40 -1.82 -25.65
N TYR A 92 -7.35 -1.90 -24.83
CA TYR A 92 -7.28 -1.22 -23.55
C TYR A 92 -7.25 0.31 -23.70
N GLU A 93 -6.56 0.83 -24.71
CA GLU A 93 -6.40 2.28 -24.91
C GLU A 93 -7.75 3.01 -25.04
N GLN A 94 -8.72 2.40 -25.72
CA GLN A 94 -10.05 2.96 -25.92
C GLN A 94 -10.90 2.96 -24.65
N LYS A 95 -10.60 2.08 -23.67
CA LYS A 95 -11.46 1.82 -22.50
C LYS A 95 -10.80 2.09 -21.15
N LYS A 96 -9.56 2.57 -21.11
CA LYS A 96 -8.75 2.70 -19.88
C LYS A 96 -9.45 3.47 -18.76
N ASN A 97 -10.03 4.63 -19.08
CA ASN A 97 -10.65 5.50 -18.09
C ASN A 97 -11.91 4.86 -17.50
N PHE A 98 -12.76 4.26 -18.34
CA PHE A 98 -13.99 3.63 -17.90
C PHE A 98 -13.72 2.43 -16.99
N LEU A 99 -12.75 1.58 -17.36
CA LEU A 99 -12.38 0.39 -16.58
C LEU A 99 -11.88 0.76 -15.17
N GLY A 100 -10.96 1.73 -15.08
CA GLY A 100 -10.43 2.17 -13.79
C GLY A 100 -11.51 2.74 -12.87
N TRP A 101 -12.43 3.56 -13.41
CA TRP A 101 -13.56 4.09 -12.65
C TRP A 101 -14.50 3.00 -12.15
N VAL A 102 -14.88 2.05 -13.00
CA VAL A 102 -15.77 0.94 -12.62
C VAL A 102 -15.16 0.10 -11.50
N LEU A 103 -13.88 -0.27 -11.61
CA LEU A 103 -13.19 -1.06 -10.59
C LEU A 103 -13.06 -0.30 -9.26
N CYS A 104 -12.76 1.00 -9.30
CA CYS A 104 -12.63 1.82 -8.10
C CYS A 104 -13.97 2.04 -7.38
N VAL A 105 -15.03 2.35 -8.14
CA VAL A 105 -16.39 2.50 -7.59
C VAL A 105 -16.88 1.19 -6.99
N LEU A 106 -16.67 0.06 -7.69
CA LEU A 106 -17.04 -1.26 -7.18
C LEU A 106 -16.30 -1.61 -5.88
N ALA A 107 -14.99 -1.40 -5.83
CA ALA A 107 -14.19 -1.63 -4.62
C ALA A 107 -14.69 -0.78 -3.43
N THR A 108 -15.03 0.48 -3.69
CA THR A 108 -15.56 1.41 -2.68
C THR A 108 -16.93 0.96 -2.17
N ILE A 109 -17.84 0.58 -3.06
CA ILE A 109 -19.18 0.09 -2.70
C ILE A 109 -19.07 -1.18 -1.84
N ILE A 110 -18.23 -2.14 -2.23
CA ILE A 110 -18.01 -3.38 -1.46
C ILE A 110 -17.48 -3.06 -0.06
N ALA A 111 -16.47 -2.18 0.04
CA ALA A 111 -15.91 -1.78 1.33
C ALA A 111 -16.95 -1.10 2.23
N MET A 112 -17.75 -0.17 1.69
CA MET A 112 -18.81 0.52 2.41
C MET A 112 -19.91 -0.43 2.87
N LEU A 113 -20.34 -1.37 2.01
CA LEU A 113 -21.34 -2.36 2.36
C LEU A 113 -20.86 -3.27 3.49
N LEU A 114 -19.60 -3.74 3.44
CA LEU A 114 -19.03 -4.55 4.51
C LEU A 114 -18.92 -3.78 5.83
N VAL A 115 -18.65 -2.48 5.80
CA VAL A 115 -18.64 -1.63 6.99
C VAL A 115 -20.06 -1.44 7.55
N ALA A 116 -21.04 -1.19 6.69
CA ALA A 116 -22.44 -1.07 7.09
C ALA A 116 -22.98 -2.35 7.74
N VAL A 117 -22.70 -3.52 7.14
CA VAL A 117 -23.07 -4.82 7.73
C VAL A 117 -22.44 -5.01 9.10
N ARG A 118 -21.16 -4.65 9.27
CA ARG A 118 -20.49 -4.74 10.58
C ARG A 118 -21.06 -3.81 11.63
N TYR A 119 -21.49 -2.61 11.22
CA TYR A 119 -22.15 -1.66 12.11
C TYR A 119 -23.48 -2.23 12.61
N VAL A 120 -24.32 -2.75 11.71
CA VAL A 120 -25.62 -3.34 12.07
C VAL A 120 -25.47 -4.57 12.97
N LEU A 121 -24.42 -5.38 12.78
CA LEU A 121 -24.12 -6.57 13.60
C LEU A 121 -23.34 -6.28 14.89
N GLY A 122 -23.06 -5.01 15.20
CA GLY A 122 -22.33 -4.62 16.41
C GLY A 122 -23.19 -4.70 17.66
N GLU A 123 -22.60 -5.13 18.78
CA GLU A 123 -23.23 -5.10 20.10
C GLU A 123 -22.81 -3.82 20.85
N TYR A 124 -23.78 -3.03 21.31
CA TYR A 124 -23.55 -1.69 21.90
C TYR A 124 -23.87 -1.61 23.40
N ASP A 125 -24.02 -2.76 24.08
CA ASP A 125 -24.48 -2.80 25.47
C ASP A 125 -23.36 -2.58 26.50
N LYS A 126 -22.09 -2.71 26.09
CA LYS A 126 -20.93 -2.65 27.00
C LYS A 126 -19.97 -1.54 26.59
N LEU A 127 -19.31 -0.93 27.58
CA LEU A 127 -18.17 -0.05 27.32
C LEU A 127 -17.02 -0.88 26.75
N LEU A 128 -16.40 -0.40 25.68
CA LEU A 128 -15.36 -1.12 24.96
C LEU A 128 -14.11 -0.27 24.83
N PRO A 129 -12.91 -0.88 24.87
CA PRO A 129 -11.70 -0.20 24.45
C PRO A 129 -11.81 0.15 22.96
N VAL A 130 -11.15 1.23 22.54
CA VAL A 130 -11.25 1.88 21.20
C VAL A 130 -11.04 0.93 20.01
N THR A 131 -10.45 -0.25 20.22
CA THR A 131 -10.02 -1.15 19.14
C THR A 131 -10.78 -2.47 19.06
N MET A 132 -11.75 -2.73 19.94
CA MET A 132 -12.50 -4.00 19.96
C MET A 132 -13.85 -3.91 19.23
N ILE A 133 -14.18 -5.03 18.56
CA ILE A 133 -15.51 -5.31 18.00
C ILE A 133 -16.04 -6.52 18.74
N THR A 134 -17.27 -6.44 19.22
CA THR A 134 -17.99 -7.50 19.94
C THR A 134 -19.06 -8.16 19.07
N GLY A 135 -19.61 -9.27 19.57
CA GLY A 135 -20.75 -9.96 18.97
C GLY A 135 -20.48 -10.66 17.64
N HIS A 136 -21.53 -10.83 16.84
CA HIS A 136 -21.47 -11.50 15.54
C HIS A 136 -20.58 -10.77 14.51
N SER A 137 -20.45 -9.45 14.63
CA SER A 137 -19.57 -8.63 13.78
C SER A 137 -18.09 -9.06 13.89
N TYR A 138 -17.68 -9.64 15.01
CA TYR A 138 -16.32 -10.14 15.23
C TYR A 138 -15.95 -11.26 14.23
N TYR A 139 -16.79 -12.29 14.07
CA TYR A 139 -16.50 -13.41 13.15
C TYR A 139 -16.46 -12.96 11.69
N LEU A 140 -17.35 -12.05 11.30
CA LEU A 140 -17.33 -11.44 9.97
C LEU A 140 -16.06 -10.61 9.75
N SER A 141 -15.57 -9.91 10.78
CA SER A 141 -14.30 -9.19 10.72
C SER A 141 -13.12 -10.15 10.54
N MET A 142 -13.10 -11.28 11.23
CA MET A 142 -12.04 -12.30 11.08
C MET A 142 -12.04 -12.92 9.68
N LEU A 143 -13.21 -13.33 9.18
CA LEU A 143 -13.35 -13.87 7.82
C LEU A 143 -12.86 -12.87 6.76
N SER A 144 -13.27 -11.62 6.89
CA SER A 144 -12.83 -10.57 5.97
C SER A 144 -11.33 -10.32 6.02
N GLN A 145 -10.69 -10.45 7.18
CA GLN A 145 -9.23 -10.34 7.29
C GLN A 145 -8.52 -11.47 6.54
N PHE A 146 -9.01 -12.71 6.64
CA PHE A 146 -8.47 -13.83 5.86
C PHE A 146 -8.65 -13.61 4.34
N VAL A 147 -9.81 -13.12 3.91
CA VAL A 147 -10.05 -12.77 2.49
C VAL A 147 -9.08 -11.68 2.04
N SER A 148 -8.91 -10.61 2.83
CA SER A 148 -7.96 -9.56 2.50
C SER A 148 -6.51 -10.07 2.45
N ALA A 149 -6.11 -10.96 3.36
CA ALA A 149 -4.78 -11.58 3.33
C ALA A 149 -4.55 -12.37 2.03
N GLY A 150 -5.56 -13.14 1.60
CA GLY A 150 -5.52 -13.86 0.32
C GLY A 150 -5.41 -12.91 -0.88
N LEU A 151 -6.14 -11.79 -0.85
CA LEU A 151 -6.07 -10.76 -1.89
C LEU A 151 -4.72 -10.05 -1.95
N GLU A 152 -4.05 -9.79 -0.83
CA GLU A 152 -2.70 -9.20 -0.86
C GLU A 152 -1.69 -10.15 -1.52
N VAL A 153 -1.74 -11.45 -1.19
CA VAL A 153 -0.89 -12.46 -1.84
C VAL A 153 -1.20 -12.52 -3.33
N PHE A 154 -2.48 -12.53 -3.70
CA PHE A 154 -2.92 -12.48 -5.09
C PHE A 154 -2.38 -11.25 -5.82
N ASN A 155 -2.48 -10.05 -5.23
CA ASN A 155 -1.98 -8.80 -5.82
C ASN A 155 -0.49 -8.87 -6.13
N VAL A 156 0.34 -9.32 -5.16
CA VAL A 156 1.79 -9.47 -5.34
C VAL A 156 2.10 -10.48 -6.44
N LEU A 157 1.41 -11.62 -6.47
CA LEU A 157 1.60 -12.64 -7.50
C LEU A 157 1.24 -12.11 -8.89
N VAL A 158 0.11 -11.42 -9.04
CA VAL A 158 -0.31 -10.83 -10.31
C VAL A 158 0.71 -9.80 -10.80
N PHE A 159 1.16 -8.88 -9.93
CA PHE A 159 2.18 -7.90 -10.33
C PHE A 159 3.52 -8.55 -10.67
N PHE A 160 3.91 -9.62 -9.96
CA PHE A 160 5.12 -10.37 -10.29
C PHE A 160 5.02 -11.05 -11.66
N ILE A 161 3.89 -11.67 -11.97
CA ILE A 161 3.62 -12.27 -13.29
C ILE A 161 3.63 -11.20 -14.39
N ILE A 162 2.95 -10.07 -14.18
CA ILE A 162 2.95 -8.93 -15.11
C ILE A 162 4.37 -8.44 -15.34
N TRP A 163 5.17 -8.29 -14.27
CA TRP A 163 6.56 -7.86 -14.37
C TRP A 163 7.39 -8.82 -15.25
N ILE A 164 7.28 -10.13 -15.05
CA ILE A 164 7.95 -11.14 -15.88
C ILE A 164 7.51 -11.04 -17.35
N ILE A 165 6.21 -10.99 -17.62
CA ILE A 165 5.67 -10.92 -18.98
C ILE A 165 6.17 -9.65 -19.68
N THR A 166 6.10 -8.51 -18.98
CA THR A 166 6.49 -7.21 -19.53
C THR A 166 8.00 -7.15 -19.79
N PHE A 167 8.81 -7.73 -18.90
CA PHE A 167 10.25 -7.82 -19.08
C PHE A 167 10.65 -8.70 -20.27
N ARG A 168 9.97 -9.83 -20.46
CA ARG A 168 10.18 -10.69 -21.65
C ARG A 168 9.83 -9.96 -22.93
N ARG A 169 8.66 -9.31 -22.99
CA ARG A 169 8.22 -8.52 -24.14
C ARG A 169 9.14 -7.36 -24.46
N LEU A 170 9.78 -6.76 -23.45
CA LEU A 170 10.75 -5.68 -23.66
C LEU A 170 11.94 -6.18 -24.48
N LYS A 171 12.51 -7.34 -24.11
CA LYS A 171 13.62 -7.96 -24.83
C LYS A 171 13.24 -8.32 -26.27
N ASP A 172 12.02 -8.82 -26.48
CA ASP A 172 11.55 -9.17 -27.83
C ASP A 172 11.30 -7.93 -28.69
N SER A 173 10.83 -6.83 -28.09
CA SER A 173 10.53 -5.57 -28.80
C SER A 173 11.76 -4.79 -29.25
N GLU A 174 12.96 -5.13 -28.76
CA GLU A 174 14.21 -4.58 -29.30
C GLU A 174 14.47 -5.08 -30.74
N ARG A 175 13.79 -6.13 -31.19
CA ARG A 175 13.78 -6.56 -32.58
C ARG A 175 12.88 -5.63 -33.41
N ILE A 176 13.43 -5.15 -34.54
CA ILE A 176 13.08 -3.89 -35.23
C ILE A 176 11.62 -3.74 -35.70
N MET A 177 10.78 -4.79 -35.69
CA MET A 177 9.48 -4.80 -36.36
C MET A 177 8.24 -4.33 -35.55
N SER A 178 8.36 -3.93 -34.28
CA SER A 178 7.16 -3.51 -33.51
C SER A 178 6.75 -2.05 -33.77
N SER A 179 5.44 -1.80 -33.79
CA SER A 179 4.86 -0.45 -33.97
C SER A 179 5.28 0.50 -32.83
N LEU A 180 5.38 1.80 -33.14
CA LEU A 180 5.77 2.82 -32.17
C LEU A 180 4.81 2.87 -30.96
N THR A 181 3.51 2.71 -31.22
CA THR A 181 2.46 2.67 -30.19
C THR A 181 2.66 1.51 -29.22
N TYR A 182 3.00 0.32 -29.73
CA TYR A 182 3.28 -0.84 -28.90
C TYR A 182 4.50 -0.61 -27.99
N LYS A 183 5.58 -0.04 -28.53
CA LYS A 183 6.78 0.31 -27.75
C LYS A 183 6.47 1.32 -26.64
N TYR A 184 5.66 2.34 -26.95
CA TYR A 184 5.24 3.35 -25.99
C TYR A 184 4.43 2.74 -24.84
N GLN A 185 3.40 1.95 -25.15
CA GLN A 185 2.54 1.31 -24.16
C GLN A 185 3.30 0.30 -23.29
N LEU A 186 4.22 -0.46 -23.89
CA LEU A 186 5.07 -1.37 -23.13
C LEU A 186 5.95 -0.61 -22.14
N ARG A 187 6.54 0.51 -22.55
CA ARG A 187 7.36 1.37 -21.68
C ARG A 187 6.52 1.98 -20.56
N GLU A 188 5.31 2.45 -20.85
CA GLU A 188 4.37 2.97 -19.84
C GLU A 188 4.03 1.88 -18.80
N ASN A 189 3.70 0.68 -19.25
CA ASN A 189 3.39 -0.46 -18.37
C ASN A 189 4.58 -0.86 -17.49
N ILE A 190 5.82 -0.80 -18.00
CA ILE A 190 7.03 -1.06 -17.20
C ILE A 190 7.18 0.00 -16.12
N ILE A 191 7.07 1.28 -16.47
CA ILE A 191 7.23 2.38 -15.52
C ILE A 191 6.15 2.31 -14.43
N ALA A 192 4.91 2.02 -14.83
CA ALA A 192 3.79 1.84 -13.91
C ALA A 192 3.98 0.61 -13.00
N THR A 193 4.34 -0.55 -13.56
CA THR A 193 4.54 -1.78 -12.77
C THR A 193 5.73 -1.65 -11.82
N ALA A 194 6.82 -1.00 -12.24
CA ALA A 194 7.98 -0.72 -11.40
C ALA A 194 7.65 0.22 -10.21
N LEU A 195 6.57 1.00 -10.30
CA LEU A 195 6.04 1.76 -9.17
C LEU A 195 5.15 0.92 -8.27
N ILE A 196 4.16 0.27 -8.88
CA ILE A 196 3.06 -0.34 -8.15
C ILE A 196 3.52 -1.62 -7.45
N PHE A 197 4.46 -2.37 -8.03
CA PHE A 197 4.95 -3.61 -7.45
C PHE A 197 5.65 -3.43 -6.09
N PRO A 198 6.64 -2.52 -5.92
CA PRO A 198 7.22 -2.27 -4.59
C PRO A 198 6.19 -1.77 -3.58
N LEU A 199 5.20 -1.00 -4.02
CA LEU A 199 4.12 -0.50 -3.16
C LEU A 199 3.21 -1.65 -2.69
N ALA A 200 2.82 -2.54 -3.59
CA ALA A 200 2.03 -3.73 -3.27
C ALA A 200 2.81 -4.71 -2.39
N LEU A 201 4.12 -4.88 -2.63
CA LEU A 201 4.99 -5.70 -1.78
C LEU A 201 5.11 -5.11 -0.38
N LEU A 202 5.30 -3.79 -0.26
CA LEU A 202 5.35 -3.10 1.03
C LEU A 202 4.03 -3.25 1.79
N HIS A 203 2.90 -3.09 1.09
CA HIS A 203 1.57 -3.27 1.67
C HIS A 203 1.39 -4.70 2.15
N CYS A 204 1.69 -5.69 1.31
CA CYS A 204 1.63 -7.11 1.67
C CYS A 204 2.53 -7.43 2.88
N ILE A 205 3.80 -7.01 2.91
CA ILE A 205 4.70 -7.27 4.04
C ILE A 205 4.18 -6.66 5.35
N ALA A 206 3.60 -5.47 5.31
CA ALA A 206 3.09 -4.81 6.51
C ALA A 206 1.72 -5.34 6.94
N TYR A 207 0.84 -5.65 5.99
CA TYR A 207 -0.56 -5.98 6.25
C TYR A 207 -0.80 -7.48 6.39
N PHE A 208 -0.09 -8.32 5.64
CA PHE A 208 -0.26 -9.79 5.67
C PHE A 208 -0.07 -10.38 7.07
N PRO A 209 0.97 -10.02 7.86
CA PRO A 209 1.12 -10.52 9.22
C PRO A 209 -0.08 -10.12 10.10
N THR A 210 -0.56 -8.88 9.98
CA THR A 210 -1.74 -8.43 10.74
C THR A 210 -2.99 -9.18 10.33
N ALA A 211 -3.25 -9.31 9.02
CA ALA A 211 -4.45 -9.96 8.50
C ALA A 211 -4.49 -11.47 8.79
N LEU A 212 -3.33 -12.13 8.91
CA LEU A 212 -3.22 -13.54 9.22
C LEU A 212 -3.11 -13.84 10.73
N LEU A 213 -2.18 -13.18 11.42
CA LEU A 213 -1.88 -13.48 12.83
C LEU A 213 -2.97 -12.96 13.77
N MET A 214 -3.60 -11.81 13.46
CA MET A 214 -4.63 -11.25 14.31
C MET A 214 -5.82 -12.23 14.47
N PRO A 215 -6.41 -12.80 13.41
CA PRO A 215 -7.43 -13.85 13.58
C PRO A 215 -6.93 -15.11 14.28
N VAL A 216 -5.75 -15.61 13.93
CA VAL A 216 -5.23 -16.86 14.49
C VAL A 216 -5.02 -16.75 16.00
N PHE A 217 -4.39 -15.67 16.47
CA PHE A 217 -4.20 -15.47 17.91
C PHE A 217 -5.49 -15.07 18.60
N SER A 218 -6.35 -14.29 17.95
CA SER A 218 -7.61 -13.86 18.53
C SER A 218 -8.60 -15.01 18.74
N LEU A 219 -8.56 -16.05 17.89
CA LEU A 219 -9.37 -17.27 18.06
C LEU A 219 -8.82 -18.22 19.14
N ARG A 220 -7.53 -18.12 19.46
CA ARG A 220 -6.88 -18.92 20.51
C ARG A 220 -6.93 -18.26 21.89
N ALA A 221 -7.20 -16.97 21.96
CA ALA A 221 -7.29 -16.24 23.21
C ALA A 221 -8.51 -16.73 24.01
N HIS A 222 -8.28 -17.10 25.28
CA HIS A 222 -9.36 -17.56 26.16
C HIS A 222 -10.10 -16.39 26.82
N ASN A 223 -9.39 -15.27 27.01
CA ASN A 223 -9.89 -14.09 27.68
C ASN A 223 -9.87 -12.85 26.76
N GLU A 224 -10.73 -11.87 27.02
CA GLU A 224 -10.76 -10.61 26.26
C GLU A 224 -9.45 -9.83 26.37
N VAL A 225 -8.76 -9.97 27.50
CA VAL A 225 -7.44 -9.39 27.77
C VAL A 225 -6.38 -9.91 26.81
N GLU A 226 -6.26 -11.24 26.69
CA GLU A 226 -5.33 -11.88 25.77
C GLU A 226 -5.67 -11.52 24.32
N ARG A 227 -6.96 -11.47 24.00
CA ARG A 227 -7.45 -11.08 22.68
C ARG A 227 -6.99 -9.68 22.31
N PHE A 228 -7.17 -8.72 23.22
CA PHE A 228 -6.75 -7.35 23.00
C PHE A 228 -5.23 -7.22 22.88
N LYS A 229 -4.46 -7.91 23.73
CA LYS A 229 -2.99 -7.98 23.61
C LYS A 229 -2.56 -8.52 22.26
N ALA A 230 -3.17 -9.62 21.80
CA ALA A 230 -2.89 -10.21 20.51
C ALA A 230 -3.13 -9.22 19.36
N ILE A 231 -4.26 -8.50 19.39
CA ILE A 231 -4.57 -7.45 18.40
C ILE A 231 -3.54 -6.31 18.44
N ALA A 232 -3.16 -5.89 19.65
CA ALA A 232 -2.20 -4.82 19.84
C ALA A 232 -0.77 -5.20 19.43
N TYR A 233 -0.35 -6.45 19.55
CA TYR A 233 0.99 -6.86 19.10
C TYR A 233 1.04 -7.18 17.61
N THR A 234 -0.05 -7.68 17.02
CA THR A 234 -0.09 -8.11 15.61
C THR A 234 -0.34 -6.98 14.61
N ASP A 235 -0.82 -5.82 15.07
CA ASP A 235 -1.11 -4.69 14.18
C ASP A 235 0.19 -3.95 13.76
N CYS A 236 0.69 -4.27 12.58
CA CYS A 236 1.92 -3.72 12.01
C CYS A 236 1.66 -2.52 11.09
N MET A 237 0.41 -2.11 10.91
CA MET A 237 0.05 -1.04 9.97
C MET A 237 0.72 0.31 10.24
N PRO A 238 0.98 0.73 11.49
CA PRO A 238 1.69 1.99 11.73
C PRO A 238 3.06 2.05 11.06
N ILE A 239 3.74 0.91 10.88
CA ILE A 239 4.99 0.81 10.13
C ILE A 239 4.77 1.17 8.65
N TYR A 240 3.66 0.72 8.05
CA TYR A 240 3.30 1.04 6.68
C TYR A 240 3.13 2.55 6.46
N PHE A 241 2.49 3.25 7.39
CA PHE A 241 2.29 4.71 7.28
C PHE A 241 3.60 5.51 7.30
N VAL A 242 4.67 5.00 7.90
CA VAL A 242 6.01 5.61 7.85
C VAL A 242 6.76 5.18 6.59
N ALA A 243 6.68 3.88 6.26
CA ALA A 243 7.40 3.31 5.14
C ALA A 243 6.91 3.86 3.79
N LEU A 244 5.60 4.14 3.65
CA LEU A 244 5.01 4.63 2.41
C LEU A 244 5.58 6.01 1.98
N PRO A 245 5.53 7.08 2.81
CA PRO A 245 6.17 8.35 2.49
C PRO A 245 7.67 8.22 2.24
N ALA A 246 8.38 7.39 3.01
CA ALA A 246 9.81 7.16 2.82
C ALA A 246 10.11 6.54 1.44
N LEU A 247 9.33 5.54 1.02
CA LEU A 247 9.44 4.90 -0.28
C LEU A 247 9.13 5.88 -1.42
N LEU A 248 8.06 6.68 -1.29
CA LEU A 248 7.70 7.69 -2.29
C LEU A 248 8.76 8.80 -2.38
N TRP A 249 9.31 9.25 -1.26
CA TRP A 249 10.39 10.23 -1.20
C TRP A 249 11.64 9.71 -1.92
N TRP A 250 12.09 8.51 -1.56
CA TRP A 250 13.25 7.86 -2.19
C TRP A 250 13.07 7.74 -3.70
N ARG A 251 11.88 7.28 -4.14
CA ARG A 251 11.56 7.14 -5.56
C ARG A 251 11.56 8.47 -6.30
N ASN A 252 10.92 9.50 -5.74
CA ASN A 252 10.90 10.83 -6.35
C ASN A 252 12.32 11.41 -6.47
N GLY A 253 13.18 11.16 -5.48
CA GLY A 253 14.61 11.50 -5.54
C GLY A 253 15.34 10.78 -6.67
N ALA A 254 15.15 9.47 -6.80
CA ALA A 254 15.74 8.67 -7.88
C ALA A 254 15.29 9.13 -9.28
N GLN A 255 14.00 9.46 -9.44
CA GLN A 255 13.47 9.98 -10.70
C GLN A 255 14.05 11.36 -11.05
N LYS A 256 14.13 12.28 -10.08
CA LYS A 256 14.79 13.59 -10.28
C LYS A 256 16.25 13.44 -10.72
N ASN A 257 16.97 12.50 -10.12
CA ASN A 257 18.36 12.23 -10.48
C ASN A 257 18.49 11.66 -11.90
N SER A 258 17.56 10.79 -12.31
CA SER A 258 17.51 10.27 -13.70
C SER A 258 17.23 11.39 -14.70
N ILE A 259 16.27 12.26 -14.41
CA ILE A 259 15.95 13.43 -15.26
C ILE A 259 17.15 14.37 -15.36
N LYS A 260 17.81 14.67 -14.24
CA LYS A 260 19.01 15.52 -14.22
C LYS A 260 20.12 14.95 -15.11
N LYS A 261 20.35 13.64 -15.08
CA LYS A 261 21.30 12.96 -15.96
C LYS A 261 20.90 13.05 -17.44
N MET A 262 19.63 12.88 -17.77
CA MET A 262 19.13 13.04 -19.15
C MET A 262 19.28 14.47 -19.65
N VAL A 263 18.94 15.46 -18.83
CA VAL A 263 19.10 16.89 -19.17
C VAL A 263 20.57 17.23 -19.38
N GLN A 264 21.47 16.78 -18.50
CA GLN A 264 22.91 16.96 -18.66
C GLN A 264 23.44 16.29 -19.94
N SER A 265 22.98 15.08 -20.26
CA SER A 265 23.34 14.39 -21.51
C SER A 265 22.82 15.12 -22.75
N ASN A 266 21.63 15.72 -22.68
CA ASN A 266 21.07 16.50 -23.79
C ASN A 266 21.79 17.83 -23.99
N PHE A 267 22.15 18.53 -22.91
CA PHE A 267 22.97 19.74 -22.99
C PHE A 267 24.32 19.46 -23.62
N LEU A 268 24.97 18.34 -23.26
CA LEU A 268 26.17 17.88 -23.95
C LEU A 268 25.89 17.65 -25.43
N GLY A 269 24.78 16.99 -25.77
CA GLY A 269 24.34 16.80 -27.16
C GLY A 269 24.17 18.11 -27.93
N GLU A 270 23.59 19.13 -27.32
CA GLU A 270 23.40 20.46 -27.91
C GLU A 270 24.74 21.21 -28.05
N GLU A 271 25.62 21.10 -27.06
CA GLU A 271 26.99 21.65 -27.14
C GLU A 271 27.78 20.99 -28.28
N PHE A 272 27.70 19.67 -28.42
CA PHE A 272 28.31 18.93 -29.53
C PHE A 272 27.67 19.30 -30.88
N ALA A 273 26.36 19.56 -30.92
CA ALA A 273 25.66 20.00 -32.14
C ALA A 273 26.07 21.43 -32.55
N ASN A 274 26.21 22.35 -31.58
CA ASN A 274 26.69 23.71 -31.83
C ASN A 274 28.16 23.71 -32.27
N LYS A 275 29.02 22.92 -31.62
CA LYS A 275 30.41 22.77 -32.05
C LYS A 275 30.56 22.11 -33.43
N ARG A 276 29.62 21.24 -33.85
CA ARG A 276 29.52 20.76 -35.25
C ARG A 276 29.15 21.87 -36.23
N LYS A 277 28.19 22.73 -35.88
CA LYS A 277 27.82 23.89 -36.72
C LYS A 277 28.98 24.87 -36.90
N GLU A 278 29.80 25.03 -35.88
CA GLU A 278 31.01 25.88 -35.94
C GLU A 278 32.17 25.25 -36.72
N GLY A 279 32.01 24.03 -37.26
CA GLY A 279 33.06 23.34 -38.01
C GLY A 279 34.28 22.93 -37.18
N LYS A 280 34.18 23.03 -35.84
CA LYS A 280 35.29 22.75 -34.90
C LYS A 280 35.31 21.34 -34.34
N VAL A 281 34.29 20.52 -34.59
CA VAL A 281 34.25 19.13 -34.12
C VAL A 281 34.43 18.19 -35.28
N GLU A 282 35.50 17.40 -35.17
CA GLU A 282 35.92 16.24 -35.95
C GLU A 282 34.73 15.38 -36.46
N THR A 283 34.03 15.84 -37.50
CA THR A 283 33.26 14.94 -38.38
C THR A 283 34.19 13.84 -38.90
N ALA A 284 35.47 14.16 -39.10
CA ALA A 284 36.53 13.21 -39.42
C ALA A 284 36.56 11.98 -38.49
N LYS A 285 36.41 12.14 -37.17
CA LYS A 285 36.59 11.02 -36.23
C LYS A 285 35.38 10.10 -36.14
N HIS A 286 34.17 10.63 -36.32
CA HIS A 286 32.98 9.79 -36.45
C HIS A 286 32.94 9.05 -37.79
N PHE A 287 33.39 9.69 -38.87
CA PHE A 287 33.56 9.02 -40.16
C PHE A 287 34.70 8.01 -40.11
N GLU A 288 35.79 8.27 -39.40
CA GLU A 288 36.93 7.35 -39.22
C GLU A 288 36.53 6.11 -38.41
N VAL A 289 35.71 6.24 -37.37
CA VAL A 289 35.15 5.09 -36.64
C VAL A 289 34.16 4.31 -37.51
N LEU A 290 33.35 4.97 -38.33
CA LEU A 290 32.47 4.29 -39.30
C LEU A 290 33.30 3.56 -40.37
N ASP A 291 34.33 4.21 -40.91
CA ASP A 291 35.20 3.69 -41.95
C ASP A 291 36.04 2.51 -41.41
N GLN A 292 36.48 2.55 -40.15
CA GLN A 292 37.10 1.40 -39.47
C GLN A 292 36.12 0.22 -39.29
N MET A 293 34.82 0.45 -39.07
CA MET A 293 33.83 -0.62 -39.04
C MET A 293 33.55 -1.21 -40.43
N PHE A 294 33.58 -0.39 -41.49
CA PHE A 294 33.35 -0.85 -42.87
C PHE A 294 34.58 -1.52 -43.51
N GLN A 295 35.79 -1.14 -43.10
CA GLN A 295 37.04 -1.70 -43.62
C GLN A 295 37.45 -3.03 -42.97
N GLY A 296 36.65 -3.57 -42.04
CA GLY A 296 36.71 -4.96 -41.60
C GLY A 296 38.12 -5.51 -41.37
N LYS A 297 38.75 -5.15 -40.25
CA LYS A 297 39.84 -5.95 -39.67
C LYS A 297 39.29 -6.95 -38.67
#